data_AF-A0A933VW48-F1
#
_entry.id   AF-A0A933VW48-F1
#
_cell.length_a   1.000
_cell.length_b   1.000
_cell.length_c   1.000
_cell.angle_alpha   90.00
_cell.angle_beta   90.00
_cell.angle_gamma   90.00
#
_symmetry.space_group_name_H-M   'P 1'
#
loop_
_entity.id
_entity.type
_entity.pdbx_description
1 polymer ?
#
loop_
_entity_poly.entity_id
_entity_poly.type
_entity_poly.pdbx_seq_one_letter_code
_entity_poly.pdbx_strand_id
1 'polypeptide(L)'
;MPEIDLPNLKDRLWHNMQQDLARFVPEILERNRLMCCACGRFLPSEDFSIEHIIPKQTIKQDPQEVRSNPATPANIRAGNILLCTKPLHYRNTRIHNNGCNSWKGKYFDGALTDIMTGKMPPHQNKKAQNAHIIGGLAAAYLAMVSEYGYVVALMQSGLIAREQFFNPNRFRKGLMAKSQMILTGQPQTAIEDQVWSRPFHFEFHAQSCLVTVRNFVVYLPISQDPRLPIIRHLQYVPQKYAFRPNFETVFT
;
A
#
# COMPACT_ATOMS: atom_id res chain seq x y z
N MET A 1 25.33 14.80 -26.13
CA MET A 1 25.49 13.47 -25.51
C MET A 1 24.11 12.83 -25.52
N PRO A 2 23.94 11.60 -26.02
CA PRO A 2 22.63 10.97 -26.03
C PRO A 2 22.15 10.81 -24.59
N GLU A 3 20.99 11.38 -24.26
CA GLU A 3 20.29 11.16 -23.00
C GLU A 3 20.08 9.66 -22.87
N ILE A 4 20.80 9.04 -21.93
CA ILE A 4 20.48 7.69 -21.49
C ILE A 4 19.07 7.79 -20.93
N ASP A 5 18.11 7.25 -21.67
CA ASP A 5 16.69 7.21 -21.33
C ASP A 5 16.55 6.37 -20.06
N LEU A 6 16.71 7.04 -18.91
CA LEU A 6 16.57 6.42 -17.59
C LEU A 6 15.18 5.76 -17.59
N PRO A 7 15.08 4.44 -17.33
CA PRO A 7 13.81 3.77 -17.47
C PRO A 7 12.79 4.48 -16.59
N ASN A 8 11.66 4.84 -17.21
CA ASN A 8 10.53 5.50 -16.58
C ASN A 8 10.27 4.80 -15.23
N LEU A 9 10.12 5.57 -14.14
CA LEU A 9 9.93 5.02 -12.79
C LEU A 9 8.86 3.92 -12.75
N LYS A 10 7.83 4.04 -13.60
CA LYS A 10 6.79 3.01 -13.78
C LYS A 10 7.39 1.68 -14.24
N ASP A 11 8.23 1.69 -15.26
CA ASP A 11 8.81 0.47 -15.85
C ASP A 11 9.78 -0.18 -14.86
N ARG A 12 10.59 0.60 -14.15
CA ARG A 12 11.44 0.07 -13.08
C ARG A 12 10.62 -0.61 -11.99
N LEU A 13 9.57 0.05 -11.49
CA LEU A 13 8.68 -0.53 -10.49
C LEU A 13 7.98 -1.77 -11.03
N TRP A 14 7.52 -1.74 -12.28
CA TRP A 14 6.87 -2.86 -12.94
C TRP A 14 7.75 -4.09 -12.96
N HIS A 15 8.98 -3.96 -13.49
CA HIS A 15 9.92 -5.08 -13.58
C HIS A 15 10.30 -5.60 -12.19
N ASN A 16 10.59 -4.71 -11.23
CA ASN A 16 10.93 -5.11 -9.86
C ASN A 16 9.79 -5.90 -9.20
N MET A 17 8.56 -5.37 -9.29
CA MET A 17 7.37 -6.02 -8.73
C MET A 17 7.07 -7.34 -9.45
N GLN A 18 7.24 -7.41 -10.76
CA GLN A 18 7.01 -8.63 -11.53
C GLN A 18 8.05 -9.72 -11.20
N GLN A 19 9.33 -9.36 -11.10
CA GLN A 19 10.39 -10.28 -10.68
C GLN A 19 10.17 -10.79 -9.25
N ASP A 20 9.71 -9.92 -8.34
CA ASP A 20 9.39 -10.33 -6.98
C ASP A 20 8.19 -11.29 -6.95
N LEU A 21 7.12 -10.99 -7.69
CA LEU A 21 5.97 -11.88 -7.82
C LEU A 21 6.35 -13.24 -8.44
N ALA A 22 7.29 -13.25 -9.39
CA ALA A 22 7.75 -14.46 -10.07
C ALA A 22 8.43 -15.44 -9.11
N ARG A 23 8.92 -14.99 -7.94
CA ARG A 23 9.43 -15.87 -6.88
C ARG A 23 8.34 -16.80 -6.33
N PHE A 24 7.08 -16.38 -6.41
CA PHE A 24 5.91 -17.12 -5.91
C PHE A 24 5.06 -17.71 -7.04
N VAL A 25 5.05 -17.07 -8.22
CA VAL A 25 4.31 -17.49 -9.42
C VAL A 25 5.19 -17.31 -10.67
N PRO A 26 6.12 -18.24 -10.97
CA PRO A 26 7.08 -18.06 -12.07
C PRO A 26 6.42 -17.84 -13.45
N GLU A 27 5.28 -18.49 -13.68
CA GLU A 27 4.47 -18.41 -14.91
C GLU A 27 4.01 -16.98 -15.28
N ILE A 28 4.13 -16.02 -14.35
CA ILE A 28 3.71 -14.65 -14.57
C ILE A 28 4.60 -13.89 -15.57
N LEU A 29 5.88 -14.27 -15.66
CA LEU A 29 6.85 -13.63 -16.55
C LEU A 29 6.48 -13.86 -18.02
N GLU A 30 6.08 -15.09 -18.36
CA GLU A 30 5.67 -15.46 -19.72
C GLU A 30 4.38 -14.75 -20.15
N ARG A 31 3.50 -14.44 -19.19
CA ARG A 31 2.18 -13.85 -19.46
C ARG A 31 2.20 -12.32 -19.52
N ASN A 32 3.35 -11.68 -19.24
CA ASN A 32 3.53 -10.23 -19.15
C ASN A 32 2.42 -9.53 -18.35
N ARG A 33 2.11 -10.06 -17.17
CA ARG A 33 1.10 -9.51 -16.26
C ARG A 33 1.70 -9.22 -14.90
N LEU A 34 0.99 -8.44 -14.11
CA LEU A 34 1.30 -8.19 -12.71
C LEU A 34 0.02 -8.32 -11.88
N MET A 35 0.13 -8.92 -10.69
CA MET A 35 -0.97 -8.96 -9.74
C MET A 35 -1.09 -7.61 -9.02
N CYS A 36 -2.22 -6.93 -9.08
CA CYS A 36 -2.41 -5.73 -8.26
C CYS A 36 -2.40 -6.12 -6.76
N CYS A 37 -1.51 -5.52 -5.97
CA CYS A 37 -1.36 -5.86 -4.56
C CYS A 37 -2.60 -5.53 -3.72
N ALA A 38 -3.50 -4.64 -4.17
CA ALA A 38 -4.76 -4.36 -3.48
C ALA A 38 -5.87 -5.36 -3.87
N CYS A 39 -6.24 -5.44 -5.16
CA CYS A 39 -7.39 -6.26 -5.59
C CYS A 39 -7.05 -7.70 -6.00
N GLY A 40 -5.77 -8.06 -6.13
CA GLY A 40 -5.34 -9.39 -6.55
C GLY A 40 -5.57 -9.73 -8.03
N ARG A 41 -6.01 -8.77 -8.87
CA ARG A 41 -6.22 -9.03 -10.31
C ARG A 41 -4.89 -9.01 -11.05
N PHE A 42 -4.71 -9.98 -11.94
CA PHE A 42 -3.59 -10.04 -12.89
C PHE A 42 -3.90 -9.22 -14.14
N LEU A 43 -3.19 -8.11 -14.32
CA LEU A 43 -3.44 -7.12 -15.36
C LEU A 43 -2.13 -6.80 -16.12
N PRO A 44 -2.21 -6.32 -17.37
CA PRO A 44 -1.05 -5.90 -18.15
C PRO A 44 -0.54 -4.51 -17.71
N SER A 45 0.64 -4.10 -18.19
CA SER A 45 1.36 -2.91 -17.70
C SER A 45 0.62 -1.58 -17.88
N GLU A 46 -0.16 -1.45 -18.94
CA GLU A 46 -0.98 -0.30 -19.27
C GLU A 46 -2.10 -0.06 -18.25
N ASP A 47 -2.55 -1.12 -17.58
CA ASP A 47 -3.60 -1.09 -16.55
C ASP A 47 -3.05 -0.71 -15.15
N PHE A 48 -1.81 -0.21 -15.06
CA PHE A 48 -1.18 0.27 -13.82
C PHE A 48 -0.64 1.70 -13.93
N SER A 49 -0.69 2.42 -12.81
CA SER A 49 -0.08 3.73 -12.63
C SER A 49 0.77 3.77 -11.38
N ILE A 50 1.77 4.64 -11.38
CA ILE A 50 2.55 4.98 -10.19
C ILE A 50 1.60 5.65 -9.20
N GLU A 51 1.61 5.15 -7.97
CA GLU A 51 0.89 5.71 -6.85
C GLU A 51 1.85 6.12 -5.74
N HIS A 52 1.60 7.30 -5.18
CA HIS A 52 2.29 7.76 -3.98
C HIS A 52 1.59 7.22 -2.74
N ILE A 53 2.32 6.50 -1.89
CA ILE A 53 1.76 5.90 -0.69
C ILE A 53 1.29 7.01 0.26
N ILE A 54 2.15 8.00 0.48
CA ILE A 54 1.80 9.29 1.09
C ILE A 54 1.26 10.22 0.01
N PRO A 55 0.05 10.80 0.15
CA PRO A 55 -0.56 11.59 -0.91
C PRO A 55 0.29 12.78 -1.37
N LYS A 56 0.21 13.12 -2.67
CA LYS A 56 0.90 14.29 -3.24
C LYS A 56 0.51 15.60 -2.54
N GLN A 57 -0.73 15.71 -2.11
CA GLN A 57 -1.28 16.85 -1.40
C GLN A 57 -0.60 17.05 -0.04
N THR A 58 -0.19 15.95 0.59
CA THR A 58 0.54 15.94 1.85
C THR A 58 1.99 16.40 1.65
N ILE A 59 2.73 15.77 0.72
CA ILE A 59 4.16 16.09 0.51
C ILE A 59 4.41 17.50 -0.08
N LYS A 60 3.38 18.14 -0.62
CA LYS A 60 3.41 19.56 -1.03
C LYS A 60 3.47 20.52 0.16
N GLN A 61 3.04 20.06 1.34
CA GLN A 61 3.06 20.83 2.60
C GLN A 61 4.34 20.58 3.41
N ASP A 62 5.22 19.67 2.95
CA ASP A 62 6.55 19.46 3.56
C ASP A 62 7.37 20.77 3.56
N PRO A 63 8.32 20.95 4.51
CA PRO A 63 9.18 22.14 4.58
C PRO A 63 9.86 22.47 3.25
N GLN A 64 10.02 23.76 2.95
CA GLN A 64 10.53 24.21 1.66
C GLN A 64 11.94 23.66 1.39
N GLU A 65 12.78 23.66 2.40
CA GLU A 65 14.16 23.15 2.37
C GLU A 65 14.19 21.66 1.99
N VAL A 66 13.28 20.87 2.56
CA VAL A 66 13.12 19.45 2.23
C VAL A 66 12.59 19.28 0.80
N ARG A 67 11.63 20.12 0.36
CA ARG A 67 11.07 20.08 -1.01
C ARG A 67 12.10 20.44 -2.08
N SER A 68 13.01 21.35 -1.76
CA SER A 68 14.08 21.81 -2.66
C SER A 68 15.31 20.91 -2.65
N ASN A 69 15.41 19.96 -1.72
CA ASN A 69 16.56 19.06 -1.62
C ASN A 69 16.50 17.94 -2.69
N PRO A 70 17.47 17.89 -3.63
CA PRO A 70 17.50 16.86 -4.68
C PRO A 70 17.75 15.44 -4.15
N ALA A 71 18.28 15.28 -2.93
CA ALA A 71 18.47 13.97 -2.29
C ALA A 71 17.15 13.35 -1.78
N THR A 72 16.12 14.17 -1.55
CA THR A 72 14.80 13.73 -1.05
C THR A 72 13.68 14.19 -2.00
N PRO A 73 13.69 13.77 -3.28
CA PRO A 73 12.65 14.13 -4.22
C PRO A 73 11.28 13.61 -3.76
N ALA A 74 10.21 14.19 -4.32
CA ALA A 74 8.82 13.85 -3.97
C ALA A 74 8.54 12.34 -3.98
N ASN A 75 9.06 11.62 -4.98
CA ASN A 75 8.88 10.17 -5.09
C ASN A 75 9.54 9.39 -3.94
N ILE A 76 10.67 9.84 -3.40
CA ILE A 76 11.33 9.20 -2.25
C ILE A 76 10.53 9.51 -0.98
N ARG A 77 10.24 10.79 -0.76
CA ARG A 77 9.51 11.28 0.43
C ARG A 77 8.13 10.68 0.59
N ALA A 78 7.50 10.31 -0.52
CA ALA A 78 6.14 9.79 -0.53
C ALA A 78 6.05 8.26 -0.50
N GLY A 79 7.13 7.57 -0.88
CA GLY A 79 7.07 6.17 -1.28
C GLY A 79 6.28 5.96 -2.58
N ASN A 80 6.65 4.94 -3.36
CA ASN A 80 5.96 4.62 -4.61
C ASN A 80 5.54 3.16 -4.65
N ILE A 81 4.41 2.90 -5.27
CA ILE A 81 3.92 1.56 -5.58
C ILE A 81 3.12 1.60 -6.88
N LEU A 82 2.91 0.45 -7.53
CA LEU A 82 1.96 0.35 -8.65
C LEU A 82 0.59 -0.11 -8.15
N LEU A 83 -0.44 0.66 -8.48
CA LEU A 83 -1.84 0.26 -8.31
C LEU A 83 -2.55 0.22 -9.66
N CYS A 84 -3.48 -0.74 -9.80
CA CYS A 84 -4.22 -0.85 -11.05
C CYS A 84 -5.18 0.32 -11.26
N THR A 85 -5.35 0.73 -12.51
CA THR A 85 -6.28 1.76 -12.97
C THR A 85 -7.55 1.16 -13.56
N LYS A 86 -7.52 -0.11 -13.98
CA LYS A 86 -8.67 -0.82 -14.55
C LYS A 86 -9.89 -0.78 -13.62
N PRO A 87 -11.09 -0.40 -14.09
CA PRO A 87 -12.29 -0.31 -13.26
C PRO A 87 -12.61 -1.57 -12.46
N LEU A 88 -13.08 -1.38 -11.23
CA LEU A 88 -13.51 -2.44 -10.31
C LEU A 88 -14.99 -2.82 -10.61
N HIS A 89 -15.24 -4.12 -10.85
CA HIS A 89 -16.58 -4.66 -11.17
C HIS A 89 -17.05 -5.62 -10.08
N TYR A 90 -18.08 -5.32 -9.31
CA TYR A 90 -18.61 -6.27 -8.33
C TYR A 90 -19.93 -6.84 -8.81
N ARG A 91 -20.03 -8.17 -8.91
CA ARG A 91 -21.25 -8.87 -9.35
C ARG A 91 -21.82 -8.32 -10.67
N ASN A 92 -20.96 -8.09 -11.66
CA ASN A 92 -21.30 -7.47 -12.95
C ASN A 92 -21.82 -6.02 -12.88
N THR A 93 -21.81 -5.39 -11.71
CA THR A 93 -22.10 -3.97 -11.54
C THR A 93 -20.78 -3.21 -11.38
N ARG A 94 -20.60 -2.14 -12.16
CA ARG A 94 -19.50 -1.20 -11.93
C ARG A 94 -19.72 -0.54 -10.59
N ILE A 95 -18.89 -0.84 -9.59
CA ILE A 95 -18.94 -0.12 -8.31
C ILE A 95 -18.48 1.31 -8.55
N HIS A 96 -17.38 1.48 -9.30
CA HIS A 96 -16.85 2.76 -9.74
C HIS A 96 -16.13 2.61 -11.09
N ASN A 97 -16.06 3.68 -11.89
CA ASN A 97 -15.24 3.75 -13.11
C ASN A 97 -13.72 3.79 -12.84
N ASN A 98 -13.30 3.32 -11.66
CA ASN A 98 -12.02 3.60 -11.03
C ASN A 98 -11.34 2.27 -10.64
N GLY A 99 -10.02 2.18 -10.85
CA GLY A 99 -9.19 1.10 -10.31
C GLY A 99 -8.80 1.31 -8.85
N CYS A 100 -7.90 0.46 -8.33
CA CYS A 100 -7.37 0.58 -6.96
C CYS A 100 -6.65 1.90 -6.71
N ASN A 101 -5.99 2.46 -7.73
CA ASN A 101 -5.33 3.78 -7.65
C ASN A 101 -6.35 4.87 -7.28
N SER A 102 -7.38 5.03 -8.11
CA SER A 102 -8.43 6.02 -7.87
C SER A 102 -9.31 5.70 -6.65
N TRP A 103 -9.43 4.42 -6.25
CA TRP A 103 -10.06 4.03 -4.99
C TRP A 103 -9.31 4.60 -3.78
N LYS A 104 -7.98 4.43 -3.73
CA LYS A 104 -7.14 5.02 -2.67
C LYS A 104 -7.32 6.53 -2.63
N GLY A 105 -7.23 7.20 -3.78
CA GLY A 105 -7.41 8.65 -3.88
C GLY A 105 -8.74 9.14 -3.30
N LYS A 106 -9.83 8.42 -3.57
CA LYS A 106 -11.17 8.77 -3.08
C LYS A 106 -11.35 8.54 -1.58
N TYR A 107 -10.82 7.45 -1.03
CA TYR A 107 -11.19 6.99 0.31
C TYR A 107 -10.12 7.21 1.37
N PHE A 108 -8.85 7.35 1.00
CA PHE A 108 -7.73 7.34 1.95
C PHE A 108 -6.89 8.61 1.91
N ASP A 109 -6.72 9.25 0.75
CA ASP A 109 -5.79 10.39 0.62
C ASP A 109 -6.15 11.59 1.50
N GLY A 110 -7.45 11.89 1.65
CA GLY A 110 -7.91 12.96 2.53
C GLY A 110 -7.55 12.67 3.99
N ALA A 111 -7.92 11.48 4.47
CA ALA A 111 -7.64 11.05 5.84
C ALA A 111 -6.13 11.00 6.15
N LEU A 112 -5.31 10.54 5.20
CA LEU A 112 -3.85 10.54 5.33
C LEU A 112 -3.28 11.96 5.39
N THR A 113 -3.84 12.88 4.60
CA THR A 113 -3.45 14.29 4.65
C THR A 113 -3.76 14.90 6.02
N ASP A 114 -4.93 14.62 6.58
CA ASP A 114 -5.34 15.14 7.88
C ASP A 114 -4.44 14.61 9.01
N ILE A 115 -4.10 13.31 8.99
CA ILE A 115 -3.17 12.69 9.95
C ILE A 115 -1.79 13.36 9.89
N MET A 116 -1.23 13.49 8.69
CA MET A 116 0.15 13.96 8.53
C MET A 116 0.32 15.46 8.75
N THR A 117 -0.72 16.24 8.52
CA THR A 117 -0.68 17.70 8.72
C THR A 117 -1.12 18.10 10.12
N GLY A 118 -1.45 17.15 10.99
CA GLY A 118 -1.94 17.42 12.34
C GLY A 118 -3.33 18.07 12.36
N LYS A 119 -4.03 18.08 11.22
CA LYS A 119 -5.38 18.66 11.07
C LYS A 119 -6.49 17.69 11.44
N MET A 120 -6.16 16.64 12.21
CA MET A 120 -7.15 15.73 12.74
C MET A 120 -8.11 16.51 13.66
N PRO A 121 -9.40 16.53 13.36
CA PRO A 121 -10.34 17.31 14.14
C PRO A 121 -10.52 16.70 15.55
N PRO A 122 -10.59 17.54 16.59
CA PRO A 122 -10.50 17.12 17.99
C PRO A 122 -11.68 16.27 18.49
N HIS A 123 -12.85 16.37 17.85
CA HIS A 123 -14.07 15.64 18.26
C HIS A 123 -14.92 15.23 17.04
N GLN A 124 -14.45 14.26 16.26
CA GLN A 124 -15.20 13.76 15.12
C GLN A 124 -16.17 12.62 15.48
N ASN A 125 -17.26 12.52 14.70
CA ASN A 125 -18.12 11.33 14.64
C ASN A 125 -17.28 10.06 14.44
N LYS A 126 -17.62 8.97 15.13
CA LYS A 126 -16.96 7.64 15.08
C LYS A 126 -16.60 7.16 13.65
N LYS A 127 -17.43 7.49 12.66
CA LYS A 127 -17.18 7.14 11.24
C LYS A 127 -15.91 7.77 10.69
N ALA A 128 -15.66 9.03 11.02
CA ALA A 128 -14.52 9.75 10.50
C ALA A 128 -13.23 9.34 11.22
N GLN A 129 -13.28 9.04 12.52
CA GLN A 129 -12.18 8.38 13.24
C GLN A 129 -11.79 7.02 12.60
N ASN A 130 -12.77 6.19 12.23
CA ASN A 130 -12.51 4.93 11.54
C ASN A 130 -11.83 5.16 10.18
N ALA A 131 -12.25 6.16 9.40
CA ALA A 131 -11.64 6.47 8.12
C ALA A 131 -10.15 6.82 8.23
N HIS A 132 -9.75 7.56 9.28
CA HIS A 132 -8.34 7.84 9.58
C HIS A 132 -7.55 6.58 9.90
N ILE A 133 -8.06 5.74 10.80
CA ILE A 133 -7.39 4.49 11.17
C ILE A 133 -7.28 3.57 9.95
N ILE A 134 -8.34 3.43 9.16
CA ILE A 134 -8.36 2.58 7.96
C ILE A 134 -7.46 3.16 6.86
N GLY A 135 -7.42 4.48 6.69
CA GLY A 135 -6.49 5.15 5.79
C GLY A 135 -5.03 4.89 6.20
N GLY A 136 -4.72 5.02 7.48
CA GLY A 136 -3.42 4.67 8.05
C GLY A 136 -3.04 3.20 7.80
N LEU A 137 -3.97 2.26 8.04
CA LEU A 137 -3.78 0.84 7.72
C LEU A 137 -3.51 0.60 6.24
N ALA A 138 -4.23 1.28 5.35
CA ALA A 138 -4.04 1.15 3.91
C ALA A 138 -2.65 1.65 3.49
N ALA A 139 -2.20 2.80 4.02
CA ALA A 139 -0.85 3.31 3.77
C ALA A 139 0.22 2.37 4.33
N ALA A 140 0.06 1.87 5.56
CA ALA A 140 0.98 0.92 6.17
C ALA A 140 1.09 -0.40 5.39
N TYR A 141 -0.04 -0.93 4.91
CA TYR A 141 -0.06 -2.11 4.03
C TYR A 141 0.72 -1.86 2.74
N LEU A 142 0.45 -0.75 2.04
CA LEU A 142 1.14 -0.43 0.80
C LEU A 142 2.63 -0.15 1.03
N ALA A 143 3.00 0.47 2.15
CA ALA A 143 4.39 0.67 2.56
C ALA A 143 5.11 -0.67 2.76
N MET A 144 4.49 -1.61 3.47
CA MET A 144 5.06 -2.95 3.65
C MET A 144 5.20 -3.70 2.32
N VAL A 145 4.22 -3.62 1.41
CA VAL A 145 4.35 -4.23 0.07
C VAL A 145 5.44 -3.55 -0.76
N SER A 146 5.60 -2.24 -0.65
CA SER A 146 6.65 -1.48 -1.36
C SER A 146 8.05 -1.87 -0.87
N GLU A 147 8.22 -2.09 0.43
CA GLU A 147 9.50 -2.46 1.04
C GLU A 147 9.84 -3.96 0.88
N TYR A 148 8.89 -4.84 1.19
CA TYR A 148 9.13 -6.28 1.29
C TYR A 148 8.58 -7.09 0.12
N GLY A 149 7.79 -6.48 -0.77
CA GLY A 149 7.25 -7.12 -1.96
C GLY A 149 5.96 -7.91 -1.75
N TYR A 150 5.68 -8.81 -2.68
CA TYR A 150 4.47 -9.60 -2.79
C TYR A 150 4.28 -10.60 -1.68
N VAL A 151 5.34 -10.97 -0.96
CA VAL A 151 5.21 -11.79 0.25
C VAL A 151 4.11 -11.24 1.15
N VAL A 152 4.12 -9.92 1.42
CA VAL A 152 3.14 -9.23 2.28
C VAL A 152 1.73 -9.35 1.72
N ALA A 153 1.55 -9.17 0.40
CA ALA A 153 0.25 -9.24 -0.25
C ALA A 153 -0.33 -10.67 -0.28
N LEU A 154 0.54 -11.68 -0.28
CA LEU A 154 0.21 -13.09 -0.43
C LEU A 154 0.00 -13.83 0.90
N MET A 155 0.46 -13.27 2.03
CA MET A 155 0.21 -13.86 3.35
C MET A 155 -1.27 -13.83 3.72
N GLN A 156 -1.65 -14.64 4.72
CA GLN A 156 -3.02 -14.70 5.24
C GLN A 156 -3.45 -13.35 5.80
N SER A 157 -2.55 -12.68 6.50
CA SER A 157 -2.76 -11.31 6.97
C SER A 157 -2.86 -10.28 5.84
N GLY A 158 -2.16 -10.52 4.72
CA GLY A 158 -2.27 -9.73 3.50
C GLY A 158 -3.67 -9.79 2.89
N LEU A 159 -4.35 -10.94 2.96
CA LEU A 159 -5.77 -11.03 2.60
C LEU A 159 -6.63 -10.13 3.49
N ILE A 160 -6.44 -10.16 4.82
CA ILE A 160 -7.18 -9.31 5.76
C ILE A 160 -6.96 -7.81 5.43
N ALA A 161 -5.72 -7.41 5.17
CA ALA A 161 -5.39 -6.03 4.80
C ALA A 161 -6.07 -5.60 3.48
N ARG A 162 -6.05 -6.46 2.46
CA ARG A 162 -6.73 -6.21 1.17
C ARG A 162 -8.24 -6.13 1.32
N GLU A 163 -8.86 -6.99 2.12
CA GLU A 163 -10.29 -6.89 2.42
C GLU A 163 -10.64 -5.59 3.14
N GLN A 164 -9.79 -5.16 4.08
CA GLN A 164 -9.96 -3.89 4.79
C GLN A 164 -9.80 -2.69 3.83
N PHE A 165 -8.90 -2.77 2.86
CA PHE A 165 -8.71 -1.74 1.82
C PHE A 165 -9.99 -1.47 1.02
N PHE A 166 -10.86 -2.47 0.81
CA PHE A 166 -12.17 -2.27 0.16
C PHE A 166 -13.33 -2.03 1.13
N ASN A 167 -13.05 -1.81 2.41
CA ASN A 167 -14.05 -1.48 3.43
C ASN A 167 -13.70 -0.19 4.19
N PRO A 168 -13.65 0.97 3.51
CA PRO A 168 -13.07 2.22 4.03
C PRO A 168 -13.82 2.81 5.23
N ASN A 169 -15.07 2.41 5.45
CA ASN A 169 -15.94 3.00 6.48
C ASN A 169 -16.15 2.08 7.69
N ARG A 170 -15.67 0.83 7.64
CA ARG A 170 -15.94 -0.16 8.67
C ARG A 170 -14.79 -1.16 8.78
N PHE A 171 -14.43 -1.52 10.01
CA PHE A 171 -13.47 -2.59 10.25
C PHE A 171 -14.04 -3.96 9.86
N ARG A 172 -13.23 -4.79 9.20
CA ARG A 172 -13.55 -6.19 8.89
C ARG A 172 -13.56 -7.02 10.18
N LYS A 173 -14.50 -7.99 10.25
CA LYS A 173 -14.52 -8.99 11.31
C LYS A 173 -13.29 -9.89 11.13
N GLY A 174 -12.25 -9.71 11.93
CA GLY A 174 -10.96 -10.39 11.81
C GLY A 174 -9.74 -9.47 11.95
N LEU A 175 -9.94 -8.15 11.87
CA LEU A 175 -8.89 -7.20 12.16
C LEU A 175 -8.67 -7.12 13.68
N MET A 176 -7.43 -7.34 14.14
CA MET A 176 -7.08 -7.32 15.56
C MET A 176 -7.40 -5.96 16.20
N ALA A 177 -7.72 -5.96 17.50
CA ALA A 177 -8.04 -4.73 18.23
C ALA A 177 -6.91 -3.68 18.14
N LYS A 178 -5.64 -4.08 18.28
CA LYS A 178 -4.48 -3.19 18.13
C LYS A 178 -4.36 -2.55 16.74
N SER A 179 -4.86 -3.21 15.71
CA SER A 179 -4.90 -2.70 14.33
C SER A 179 -6.06 -1.71 14.11
N GLN A 180 -7.00 -1.61 15.05
CA GLN A 180 -8.09 -0.65 15.02
C GLN A 180 -7.75 0.65 15.78
N MET A 181 -6.45 0.93 15.91
CA MET A 181 -5.92 2.11 16.60
C MET A 181 -4.84 2.77 15.73
N ILE A 182 -4.75 4.09 15.82
CA ILE A 182 -3.68 4.89 15.25
C ILE A 182 -3.15 5.79 16.36
N LEU A 183 -1.84 5.88 16.51
CA LEU A 183 -1.21 6.84 17.40
C LEU A 183 -0.55 7.92 16.54
N THR A 184 -0.85 9.17 16.81
CA THR A 184 -0.35 10.32 16.05
C THR A 184 0.52 11.19 16.95
N GLY A 185 1.62 11.67 16.38
CA GLY A 185 2.52 12.67 16.95
C GLY A 185 2.45 13.97 16.16
N GLN A 186 3.29 14.92 16.57
CA GLN A 186 3.41 16.20 15.88
C GLN A 186 3.95 16.00 14.46
N PRO A 187 3.45 16.76 13.45
CA PRO A 187 4.01 16.74 12.10
C PRO A 187 5.52 16.98 12.10
N GLN A 188 6.25 16.22 11.30
CA GLN A 188 7.71 16.35 11.23
C GLN A 188 8.11 17.64 10.51
N THR A 189 9.00 18.40 11.15
CA THR A 189 9.49 19.70 10.65
C THR A 189 11.01 19.78 10.56
N ALA A 190 11.74 18.98 11.35
CA ALA A 190 13.20 18.95 11.35
C ALA A 190 13.74 18.47 10.00
N ILE A 191 14.60 19.25 9.36
CA ILE A 191 15.05 19.03 7.96
C ILE A 191 16.04 17.84 7.89
N GLU A 192 16.77 17.63 8.97
CA GLU A 192 17.78 16.59 9.16
C GLU A 192 17.20 15.20 9.46
N ASP A 193 15.89 15.09 9.68
CA ASP A 193 15.25 13.84 10.03
C ASP A 193 15.30 12.83 8.86
N GLN A 194 15.68 11.58 9.16
CA GLN A 194 15.78 10.51 8.17
C GLN A 194 14.44 10.19 7.51
N VAL A 195 13.32 10.57 8.15
CA VAL A 195 11.96 10.41 7.64
C VAL A 195 11.77 10.94 6.21
N TRP A 196 12.53 11.95 5.78
CA TRP A 196 12.45 12.49 4.43
C TRP A 196 13.05 11.57 3.38
N SER A 197 14.04 10.76 3.74
CA SER A 197 14.64 9.76 2.86
C SER A 197 14.02 8.38 3.02
N ARG A 198 13.50 8.08 4.22
CA ARG A 198 12.93 6.80 4.63
C ARG A 198 11.62 7.07 5.40
N PRO A 199 10.51 7.35 4.69
CA PRO A 199 9.26 7.76 5.34
C PRO A 199 8.55 6.63 6.10
N PHE A 200 9.01 5.38 5.96
CA PHE A 200 8.43 4.20 6.59
C PHE A 200 9.46 3.48 7.46
N HIS A 201 9.04 3.08 8.65
CA HIS A 201 9.81 2.22 9.54
C HIS A 201 8.93 1.05 10.01
N PHE A 202 9.54 -0.12 10.22
CA PHE A 202 8.85 -1.38 10.43
C PHE A 202 9.45 -2.13 11.62
N GLU A 203 8.64 -2.34 12.67
CA GLU A 203 9.03 -3.13 13.85
C GLU A 203 8.17 -4.40 13.91
N PHE A 204 8.82 -5.56 13.82
CA PHE A 204 8.14 -6.84 13.74
C PHE A 204 7.89 -7.44 15.12
N HIS A 205 6.63 -7.80 15.38
CA HIS A 205 6.19 -8.58 16.52
C HIS A 205 5.50 -9.86 16.03
N ALA A 206 5.34 -10.85 16.92
CA ALA A 206 4.88 -12.20 16.56
C ALA A 206 3.67 -12.29 15.60
N GLN A 207 2.68 -11.40 15.73
CA GLN A 207 1.47 -11.37 14.90
C GLN A 207 1.15 -9.99 14.32
N SER A 208 2.07 -9.03 14.40
CA SER A 208 1.86 -7.69 13.86
C SER A 208 3.17 -7.01 13.53
N CYS A 209 3.15 -6.14 12.54
CA CYS A 209 4.18 -5.13 12.33
C CYS A 209 3.67 -3.79 12.87
N LEU A 210 4.42 -3.15 13.76
CA LEU A 210 4.21 -1.73 14.04
C LEU A 210 4.82 -0.96 12.87
N VAL A 211 3.97 -0.27 12.12
CA VAL A 211 4.39 0.51 10.95
C VAL A 211 4.33 1.98 11.32
N THR A 212 5.50 2.62 11.31
CA THR A 212 5.64 4.06 11.49
C THR A 212 5.65 4.70 10.12
N VAL A 213 4.75 5.65 9.91
CA VAL A 213 4.67 6.47 8.71
C VAL A 213 4.78 7.92 9.15
N ARG A 214 6.00 8.45 9.07
CA ARG A 214 6.36 9.78 9.57
C ARG A 214 5.88 10.02 11.02
N ASN A 215 4.85 10.84 11.18
CA ASN A 215 4.32 11.28 12.48
C ASN A 215 3.19 10.40 13.00
N PHE A 216 2.89 9.24 12.41
CA PHE A 216 1.92 8.31 12.97
C PHE A 216 2.41 6.87 12.96
N VAL A 217 1.83 6.06 13.84
CA VAL A 217 2.08 4.63 13.91
C VAL A 217 0.77 3.83 13.93
N VAL A 218 0.79 2.66 13.31
CA VAL A 218 -0.33 1.73 13.24
C VAL A 218 0.16 0.29 13.26
N TYR A 219 -0.59 -0.61 13.89
CA TYR A 219 -0.28 -2.04 13.85
C TYR A 219 -0.92 -2.69 12.63
N LEU A 220 -0.10 -3.12 11.67
CA LEU A 220 -0.56 -3.98 10.58
C LEU A 220 -0.53 -5.45 11.02
N PRO A 221 -1.60 -6.24 10.79
CA PRO A 221 -1.53 -7.68 11.01
C PRO A 221 -0.49 -8.31 10.08
N ILE A 222 0.35 -9.21 10.63
CA ILE A 222 1.23 -10.08 9.85
C ILE A 222 1.07 -11.52 10.35
N SER A 223 1.02 -12.50 9.46
CA SER A 223 0.99 -13.91 9.84
C SER A 223 2.39 -14.49 10.05
N GLN A 224 3.41 -13.87 9.46
CA GLN A 224 4.82 -14.22 9.60
C GLN A 224 5.68 -12.98 9.28
N ASP A 225 6.94 -12.99 9.72
CA ASP A 225 7.93 -11.99 9.32
C ASP A 225 8.29 -12.16 7.82
N PRO A 226 8.05 -11.15 6.96
CA PRO A 226 8.32 -11.21 5.52
C PRO A 226 9.82 -11.23 5.17
N ARG A 227 10.71 -11.00 6.14
CA ARG A 227 12.16 -11.11 5.96
C ARG A 227 12.64 -12.56 5.98
N LEU A 228 11.82 -13.47 6.49
CA LEU A 228 12.14 -14.89 6.55
C LEU A 228 11.87 -15.55 5.19
N PRO A 229 12.77 -16.44 4.70
CA PRO A 229 12.55 -17.17 3.46
C PRO A 229 11.24 -17.96 3.52
N ILE A 230 10.42 -17.83 2.49
CA ILE A 230 9.19 -18.59 2.36
C ILE A 230 9.36 -19.65 1.27
N ILE A 231 9.12 -20.90 1.61
CA ILE A 231 8.99 -22.00 0.64
C ILE A 231 7.51 -22.12 0.31
N ARG A 232 7.05 -21.94 -0.94
CA ARG A 232 5.89 -22.61 -1.59
C ARG A 232 5.24 -21.82 -2.74
N HIS A 233 4.64 -22.59 -3.66
CA HIS A 233 3.89 -22.18 -4.84
C HIS A 233 2.47 -21.71 -4.49
N LEU A 234 2.02 -20.60 -5.06
CA LEU A 234 0.59 -20.28 -5.11
C LEU A 234 -0.14 -21.24 -6.05
N GLN A 235 -1.27 -21.80 -5.63
CA GLN A 235 -2.19 -22.43 -6.57
C GLN A 235 -2.83 -21.33 -7.44
N TYR A 236 -2.59 -21.40 -8.74
CA TYR A 236 -3.17 -20.49 -9.73
C TYR A 236 -4.71 -20.56 -9.70
N VAL A 237 -5.38 -19.42 -9.50
CA VAL A 237 -6.85 -19.33 -9.51
C VAL A 237 -7.33 -18.84 -10.90
N PRO A 238 -8.18 -19.60 -11.62
CA PRO A 238 -8.65 -19.25 -12.97
C PRO A 238 -9.42 -17.92 -13.06
N GLN A 239 -9.37 -17.29 -14.25
CA GLN A 239 -10.01 -16.00 -14.58
C GLN A 239 -11.52 -15.89 -14.25
N LYS A 240 -12.26 -17.01 -14.16
CA LYS A 240 -13.69 -17.03 -13.87
C LYS A 240 -14.07 -16.51 -12.46
N TYR A 241 -13.09 -16.29 -11.58
CA TYR A 241 -13.28 -15.75 -10.23
C TYR A 241 -13.04 -14.24 -10.11
N ALA A 242 -13.20 -13.49 -11.20
CA ALA A 242 -13.03 -12.04 -11.27
C ALA A 242 -14.13 -11.26 -10.51
N PHE A 243 -14.37 -11.55 -9.23
CA PHE A 243 -14.48 -10.59 -8.13
C PHE A 243 -14.72 -11.26 -6.75
N ARG A 244 -13.88 -12.21 -6.33
CA ARG A 244 -13.73 -12.55 -4.90
C ARG A 244 -12.28 -12.97 -4.62
N PRO A 245 -11.47 -12.19 -3.90
CA PRO A 245 -10.19 -12.71 -3.43
C PRO A 245 -10.46 -13.76 -2.33
N ASN A 246 -10.26 -15.04 -2.63
CA ASN A 246 -9.88 -16.05 -1.65
C ASN A 246 -8.44 -16.47 -2.00
N PHE A 247 -7.53 -16.29 -1.06
CA PHE A 247 -6.14 -16.71 -1.18
C PHE A 247 -5.83 -17.62 0.00
N GLU A 248 -6.41 -18.83 -0.01
CA GLU A 248 -6.10 -19.88 0.96
C GLU A 248 -4.59 -20.07 1.00
N THR A 249 -3.98 -19.56 2.06
CA THR A 249 -2.54 -19.70 2.31
C THR A 249 -2.18 -21.17 2.46
N VAL A 250 -1.28 -21.67 1.61
CA VAL A 250 -0.69 -23.01 1.77
C VAL A 250 0.49 -22.94 2.73
N PHE A 251 0.21 -22.71 4.00
CA PHE A 251 1.11 -23.08 5.09
C PHE A 251 0.34 -23.93 6.09
N THR A 252 0.24 -25.24 5.82
CA THR A 252 0.42 -26.22 6.89
C THR A 252 1.87 -26.29 7.29
#